data_AF-A0A3Q0CJ87-F1
#
_entry.id   AF-A0A3Q0CJ87-F1
#
_cell.length_a   1.000
_cell.length_b   1.000
_cell.length_c   1.000
_cell.angle_alpha   90.00
_cell.angle_beta   90.00
_cell.angle_gamma   90.00
#
_symmetry.space_group_name_H-M   'P 1'
#
loop_
_entity.id
_entity.type
_entity.pdbx_description
1 polymer ?
#
loop_
_entity_poly.entity_id
_entity_poly.type
_entity_poly.pdbx_seq_one_letter_code
_entity_poly.pdbx_strand_id
1 'polypeptide(L)'
;MDVERLQEALKDFEKRGKKEVCPVLDQFLCHVAKTGETMIQWSQFKGYFIFKLEKVMDDFRTSAPEPRGPPNPNVEYIPFDEMKERILKIVTGFNGIPFTIQRLCELLTDPRRNYTGTDKFLRGVEKNVMVVSCVCPSSE
;
A
#
# COMPACT_ATOMS: atom_id res chain seq x y z
N MET A 1 11.39 -17.85 -1.63
CA MET A 1 12.34 -16.73 -1.49
C MET A 1 13.20 -16.98 -0.28
N ASP A 2 14.40 -16.41 -0.24
CA ASP A 2 15.30 -16.56 0.90
C ASP A 2 14.98 -15.53 2.00
N VAL A 3 14.71 -15.98 3.22
CA VAL A 3 14.30 -15.13 4.35
C VAL A 3 15.48 -14.30 4.86
N GLU A 4 16.68 -14.86 4.89
CA GLU A 4 17.89 -14.16 5.36
C GLU A 4 18.20 -12.98 4.44
N ARG A 5 18.11 -13.21 3.13
CA ARG A 5 18.26 -12.15 2.11
C ARG A 5 17.21 -11.06 2.24
N LEU A 6 15.98 -11.39 2.62
CA LEU A 6 14.92 -10.41 2.86
C LEU A 6 15.19 -9.55 4.09
N GLN A 7 15.64 -10.17 5.17
CA GLN A 7 15.99 -9.47 6.39
C GLN A 7 17.20 -8.55 6.19
N GLU A 8 18.20 -8.98 5.43
CA GLU A 8 19.33 -8.15 5.05
C GLU A 8 18.87 -6.95 4.22
N ALA A 9 18.04 -7.17 3.20
CA ALA A 9 17.49 -6.10 2.37
C ALA A 9 16.66 -5.08 3.17
N LEU A 10 15.89 -5.53 4.17
CA LEU A 10 15.15 -4.64 5.07
C LEU A 10 16.09 -3.81 5.96
N LYS A 11 17.12 -4.44 6.55
CA LYS A 11 18.13 -3.72 7.36
C LYS A 11 18.86 -2.67 6.51
N ASP A 12 19.22 -3.02 5.29
CA ASP A 12 19.86 -2.11 4.36
C ASP A 12 18.95 -0.94 3.98
N PHE A 13 17.66 -1.20 3.75
CA PHE A 13 16.69 -0.16 3.47
C PHE A 13 16.54 0.84 4.62
N GLU A 14 16.52 0.35 5.87
CA GLU A 14 16.51 1.21 7.05
C GLU A 14 17.80 2.02 7.19
N LYS A 15 18.97 1.39 7.02
CA LYS A 15 20.28 2.07 7.08
C LYS A 15 20.44 3.14 6.01
N ARG A 16 19.92 2.92 4.80
CA ARG A 16 19.98 3.86 3.68
C ARG A 16 18.95 4.99 3.78
N GLY A 17 18.17 5.03 4.85
CA GLY A 17 17.23 6.12 5.14
C GLY A 17 15.94 6.07 4.33
N LYS A 18 15.49 4.88 3.90
CA LYS A 18 14.19 4.66 3.24
C LYS A 18 13.96 5.48 1.96
N LYS A 19 15.01 5.69 1.15
CA LYS A 19 14.96 6.59 -0.01
C LYS A 19 14.61 5.92 -1.33
N GLU A 20 14.98 4.65 -1.49
CA GLU A 20 14.90 3.97 -2.78
C GLU A 20 14.19 2.62 -2.69
N VAL A 21 13.58 2.22 -3.81
CA VAL A 21 12.93 0.91 -3.94
C VAL A 21 14.01 -0.15 -3.98
N CYS A 22 13.92 -1.14 -3.09
CA CYS A 22 14.85 -2.26 -3.08
C CYS A 22 14.30 -3.38 -3.97
N PRO A 23 15.02 -3.81 -5.03
CA PRO A 23 14.54 -4.85 -5.94
C PRO A 23 14.15 -6.16 -5.23
N VAL A 24 14.87 -6.54 -4.16
CA VAL A 24 14.58 -7.76 -3.39
C VAL A 24 13.24 -7.64 -2.65
N LEU A 25 12.97 -6.48 -2.06
CA LEU A 25 11.72 -6.21 -1.35
C LEU A 25 10.55 -6.00 -2.32
N ASP A 26 10.83 -5.52 -3.54
CA ASP A 26 9.85 -5.44 -4.62
C ASP A 26 9.46 -6.82 -5.16
N GLN A 27 10.44 -7.72 -5.32
CA GLN A 27 10.19 -9.13 -5.63
C GLN A 27 9.38 -9.81 -4.52
N PHE A 28 9.62 -9.44 -3.26
CA PHE A 28 8.81 -9.93 -2.15
C PHE A 28 7.36 -9.50 -2.25
N LEU A 29 7.10 -8.22 -2.53
CA LEU A 29 5.74 -7.74 -2.79
C LEU A 29 5.09 -8.50 -3.96
N CYS A 30 5.83 -8.74 -5.04
CA CYS A 30 5.35 -9.52 -6.18
C CYS A 30 5.01 -10.98 -5.80
N HIS A 31 5.79 -11.58 -4.91
CA HIS A 31 5.52 -12.91 -4.39
C HIS A 31 4.23 -12.92 -3.55
N VAL A 32 4.13 -12.01 -2.58
CA VAL A 32 2.95 -11.90 -1.71
C VAL A 32 1.68 -11.58 -2.53
N ALA A 33 1.79 -10.78 -3.59
CA ALA A 33 0.69 -10.51 -4.51
C ALA A 33 0.16 -11.80 -5.18
N LYS A 34 1.03 -12.76 -5.47
CA LYS A 34 0.68 -14.01 -6.16
C LYS A 34 0.22 -15.11 -5.19
N THR A 35 0.86 -15.24 -4.04
CA THR A 35 0.65 -16.37 -3.11
C THR A 35 -0.18 -15.99 -1.88
N GLY A 36 -0.20 -14.71 -1.51
CA GLY A 36 -0.73 -14.25 -0.22
C GLY A 36 0.15 -14.60 0.98
N GLU A 37 1.29 -15.28 0.77
CA GLU A 37 2.14 -15.79 1.83
C GLU A 37 3.19 -14.75 2.26
N THR A 38 3.14 -14.35 3.54
CA THR A 38 4.16 -13.49 4.14
C THR A 38 5.20 -14.32 4.90
N MET A 39 6.45 -14.27 4.44
CA MET A 39 7.57 -15.00 5.05
C MET A 39 8.27 -14.23 6.19
N ILE A 40 7.83 -13.01 6.52
CA ILE A 40 8.45 -12.13 7.52
C ILE A 40 7.38 -11.45 8.39
N GLN A 41 7.79 -11.01 9.58
CA GLN A 41 6.89 -10.32 10.51
C GLN A 41 6.51 -8.92 10.02
N TRP A 42 5.28 -8.50 10.32
CA TRP A 42 4.78 -7.18 9.96
C TRP A 42 5.65 -6.05 10.51
N SER A 43 6.12 -6.14 11.75
CA SER A 43 6.99 -5.13 12.36
C SER A 43 8.24 -4.80 11.52
N GLN A 44 8.83 -5.82 10.88
CA GLN A 44 10.01 -5.68 10.02
C GLN A 44 9.63 -5.14 8.63
N PHE A 45 8.48 -5.56 8.10
CA PHE A 45 8.05 -5.25 6.74
C PHE A 45 7.30 -3.92 6.59
N LYS A 46 6.56 -3.52 7.64
CA LYS A 46 5.63 -2.39 7.66
C LYS A 46 6.27 -1.10 7.16
N GLY A 47 7.50 -0.83 7.58
CA GLY A 47 8.24 0.36 7.15
C GLY A 47 8.45 0.43 5.64
N TYR A 48 8.83 -0.69 5.01
CA TYR A 48 8.98 -0.75 3.56
C TYR A 48 7.63 -0.73 2.84
N PHE A 49 6.63 -1.42 3.38
CA PHE A 49 5.29 -1.44 2.81
C PHE A 49 4.67 -0.04 2.73
N ILE A 50 4.75 0.75 3.82
CA ILE A 50 4.26 2.13 3.85
C ILE A 50 5.01 3.00 2.82
N PHE A 51 6.34 2.91 2.79
CA PHE A 51 7.15 3.63 1.79
C PHE A 51 6.74 3.29 0.36
N LYS A 52 6.60 2.00 0.04
CA LYS A 52 6.20 1.58 -1.30
C LYS A 52 4.77 2.04 -1.61
N LEU A 53 3.85 1.98 -0.64
CA LEU A 53 2.46 2.40 -0.82
C LEU A 53 2.36 3.88 -1.16
N GLU A 54 3.05 4.72 -0.39
CA GLU A 54 3.17 6.14 -0.65
C GLU A 54 3.72 6.41 -2.06
N LYS A 55 4.86 5.81 -2.38
CA LYS A 55 5.50 5.97 -3.69
C LYS A 55 4.59 5.56 -4.84
N VAL A 56 3.89 4.44 -4.72
CA VAL A 56 2.97 3.97 -5.76
C VAL A 56 1.79 4.92 -5.95
N MET A 57 1.25 5.51 -4.87
CA MET A 57 0.19 6.52 -4.99
C MET A 57 0.67 7.77 -5.72
N ASP A 58 1.87 8.26 -5.41
CA ASP A 58 2.45 9.45 -6.06
C ASP A 58 2.82 9.20 -7.53
N ASP A 59 3.45 8.05 -7.82
CA ASP A 59 3.78 7.62 -9.17
C ASP A 59 2.50 7.43 -9.99
N PHE A 60 1.45 6.88 -9.40
CA PHE A 60 0.15 6.71 -10.07
C PHE A 60 -0.50 8.06 -10.39
N ARG A 61 -0.52 9.02 -9.44
CA ARG A 61 -1.04 10.38 -9.67
C ARG A 61 -0.30 11.08 -10.80
N THR A 62 1.03 11.01 -10.79
CA THR A 62 1.89 11.68 -11.77
C THR A 62 1.72 11.11 -13.17
N SER A 63 1.43 9.81 -13.25
CA SER A 63 1.37 9.07 -14.52
C SER A 63 -0.06 8.84 -15.04
N ALA A 64 -1.09 9.12 -14.25
CA ALA A 64 -2.49 8.99 -14.65
C ALA A 64 -2.92 10.21 -15.48
N PRO A 65 -3.66 10.00 -16.59
CA PRO A 65 -4.25 11.10 -17.34
C PRO A 65 -5.26 11.87 -16.48
N GLU A 66 -5.31 13.19 -16.65
CA GLU A 66 -6.31 14.01 -15.97
C GLU A 66 -7.74 13.50 -16.23
N PRO A 67 -8.63 13.57 -15.21
CA PRO A 67 -10.00 13.12 -15.36
C PRO A 67 -10.66 13.84 -16.54
N ARG A 68 -11.05 13.07 -17.56
CA ARG A 68 -11.83 13.60 -18.68
C ARG A 68 -13.29 13.66 -18.27
N GLY A 69 -13.74 14.84 -17.85
CA GLY A 69 -15.15 15.13 -17.59
C GLY A 69 -15.39 15.75 -16.21
N PRO A 70 -16.58 16.34 -16.00
CA PRO A 70 -16.94 16.91 -14.72
C PRO A 70 -16.99 15.82 -13.64
N PRO A 71 -16.63 16.14 -12.39
CA PRO A 71 -16.73 15.19 -11.27
C PRO A 71 -18.18 14.71 -11.11
N ASN A 72 -18.35 13.42 -10.82
CA ASN A 72 -19.67 12.84 -10.60
C ASN A 72 -20.26 13.40 -9.29
N PRO A 73 -21.42 14.06 -9.30
CA PRO A 73 -22.01 14.69 -8.10
C PRO A 73 -22.40 13.68 -7.01
N ASN A 74 -22.55 12.39 -7.34
CA ASN A 74 -22.82 11.33 -6.37
C ASN A 74 -21.54 10.79 -5.70
N VAL A 75 -20.37 11.27 -6.11
CA VAL A 75 -19.07 10.84 -5.59
C VAL A 75 -18.48 12.01 -4.84
N GLU A 76 -18.33 11.86 -3.52
CA GLU A 76 -17.62 12.83 -2.69
C GLU A 76 -16.23 13.11 -3.28
N TYR A 77 -15.93 14.37 -3.54
CA TYR A 77 -14.61 14.76 -3.98
C TYR A 77 -13.70 14.87 -2.76
N ILE A 78 -12.72 13.97 -2.67
CA ILE A 78 -11.70 14.00 -1.64
C ILE A 78 -10.38 14.31 -2.33
N PRO A 79 -9.68 15.40 -1.95
CA PRO A 79 -8.39 15.74 -2.52
C PRO A 79 -7.39 14.59 -2.37
N PHE A 80 -6.51 14.42 -3.37
CA PHE A 80 -5.51 13.35 -3.38
C PHE A 80 -4.71 13.28 -2.07
N ASP A 81 -4.20 14.43 -1.60
CA ASP A 81 -3.31 14.49 -0.44
C ASP A 81 -4.06 14.06 0.83
N GLU A 82 -5.34 14.42 0.94
CA GLU A 82 -6.20 14.06 2.07
C GLU A 82 -6.51 12.55 2.09
N MET A 83 -6.82 11.96 0.92
CA MET A 83 -7.06 10.52 0.80
C MET A 83 -5.78 9.71 1.01
N LYS A 84 -4.64 10.19 0.49
CA LYS A 84 -3.31 9.60 0.71
C LYS A 84 -2.98 9.57 2.21
N GLU A 85 -3.12 10.70 2.92
CA GLU A 85 -2.85 10.77 4.35
C GLU A 85 -3.73 9.79 5.14
N ARG A 86 -5.03 9.74 4.83
CA ARG A 86 -5.97 8.80 5.45
C ARG A 86 -5.55 7.35 5.30
N ILE A 87 -5.19 6.93 4.08
CA ILE A 87 -4.71 5.57 3.79
C ILE A 87 -3.45 5.25 4.60
N LEU A 88 -2.46 6.15 4.59
CA LEU A 88 -1.20 5.96 5.29
C LEU A 88 -1.40 5.86 6.80
N LYS A 89 -2.31 6.67 7.36
CA LYS A 89 -2.67 6.64 8.78
C LYS A 89 -3.26 5.29 9.19
N ILE A 90 -4.18 4.73 8.39
CA ILE A 90 -4.79 3.42 8.66
C ILE A 90 -3.73 2.31 8.65
N VAL A 91 -2.90 2.24 7.61
CA VAL A 91 -1.84 1.22 7.49
C VAL A 91 -0.80 1.35 8.61
N THR A 92 -0.49 2.58 9.03
CA THR A 92 0.38 2.85 10.17
C THR A 92 -0.23 2.34 11.48
N GLY A 93 -1.55 2.26 11.59
CA GLY A 93 -2.24 1.67 12.74
C GLY A 93 -2.24 0.13 12.79
N PHE A 94 -1.84 -0.57 11.73
CA PHE A 94 -1.89 -2.03 11.71
C PHE A 94 -0.88 -2.66 12.69
N ASN A 95 -1.37 -3.53 13.56
CA ASN A 95 -0.57 -4.30 14.52
C ASN A 95 -0.04 -5.63 13.95
N GLY A 96 -0.54 -6.06 12.79
CA GLY A 96 -0.14 -7.30 12.11
C GLY A 96 -0.37 -7.23 10.61
N ILE A 97 -0.01 -8.32 9.91
CA ILE A 97 -0.27 -8.46 8.48
C ILE A 97 -1.79 -8.44 8.24
N PRO A 98 -2.32 -7.51 7.43
CA PRO A 98 -3.75 -7.50 7.11
C PRO A 98 -4.13 -8.75 6.30
N PHE A 99 -5.32 -9.30 6.49
CA PHE A 99 -5.78 -10.42 5.66
C PHE A 99 -5.94 -10.03 4.17
N THR A 100 -6.04 -8.74 3.88
CA THR A 100 -6.04 -8.16 2.53
C THR A 100 -4.63 -7.95 1.98
N ILE A 101 -3.55 -8.44 2.64
CA ILE A 101 -2.16 -8.19 2.23
C ILE A 101 -1.89 -8.62 0.79
N GLN A 102 -2.45 -9.75 0.36
CA GLN A 102 -2.31 -10.21 -1.03
C GLN A 102 -2.84 -9.14 -1.98
N ARG A 103 -4.08 -8.69 -1.76
CA ARG A 103 -4.73 -7.70 -2.61
C ARG A 103 -4.00 -6.37 -2.58
N LEU A 104 -3.53 -5.93 -1.41
CA LEU A 104 -2.72 -4.74 -1.30
C LEU A 104 -1.42 -4.87 -2.12
N CYS A 105 -0.71 -5.99 -1.99
CA CYS A 105 0.50 -6.25 -2.76
C CYS A 105 0.24 -6.30 -4.29
N GLU A 106 -0.91 -6.81 -4.75
CA GLU A 106 -1.31 -6.69 -6.16
C GLU A 106 -1.44 -5.23 -6.59
N LEU A 107 -2.07 -4.38 -5.76
CA LEU A 107 -2.21 -2.94 -6.05
C LEU A 107 -0.87 -2.20 -6.03
N LEU A 108 0.05 -2.60 -5.16
CA LEU A 108 1.38 -2.01 -5.04
C LEU A 108 2.33 -2.41 -6.19
N THR A 109 2.11 -3.59 -6.79
CA THR A 109 2.99 -4.15 -7.83
C THR A 109 2.48 -3.90 -9.23
N ASP A 110 1.16 -3.89 -9.41
CA ASP A 110 0.52 -3.67 -10.70
C ASP A 110 -0.79 -2.85 -10.56
N PRO A 111 -0.70 -1.57 -10.15
CA PRO A 111 -1.87 -0.73 -9.92
C PRO A 111 -2.70 -0.48 -11.19
N ARG A 112 -2.04 -0.49 -12.36
CA ARG A 112 -2.64 -0.17 -13.67
C ARG A 112 -3.47 -1.30 -14.26
N ARG A 113 -3.28 -2.54 -13.80
CA ARG A 113 -4.08 -3.67 -14.25
C ARG A 113 -5.57 -3.53 -13.95
N ASN A 114 -5.90 -2.87 -12.84
CA ASN A 114 -7.29 -2.74 -12.37
C ASN A 114 -7.80 -1.29 -12.40
N TYR A 115 -6.91 -0.30 -12.49
CA TYR A 115 -7.28 1.11 -12.38
C TYR A 115 -6.61 1.96 -13.44
N THR A 116 -7.39 2.86 -14.02
CA THR A 116 -6.93 3.84 -15.03
C THR A 116 -6.97 5.28 -14.53
N GLY A 117 -7.66 5.55 -13.42
CA GLY A 117 -7.81 6.90 -12.85
C GLY A 117 -7.48 6.93 -11.36
N THR A 118 -6.82 8.00 -10.94
CA THR A 118 -6.26 8.17 -9.58
C THR A 118 -7.31 8.03 -8.50
N ASP A 119 -8.48 8.64 -8.67
CA ASP A 119 -9.56 8.59 -7.67
C ASP A 119 -10.07 7.17 -7.43
N LYS A 120 -10.22 6.38 -8.50
CA LYS A 120 -10.67 4.98 -8.39
C LYS A 120 -9.60 4.12 -7.75
N PHE A 121 -8.33 4.35 -8.10
CA PHE A 121 -7.20 3.66 -7.49
C PHE A 121 -7.14 3.92 -5.99
N LEU A 122 -7.13 5.19 -5.57
CA LEU A 122 -7.09 5.57 -4.16
C LEU A 122 -8.27 5.01 -3.37
N ARG A 123 -9.51 5.12 -3.89
CA ARG A 123 -10.69 4.51 -3.25
C ARG A 123 -10.58 2.98 -3.17
N GLY A 124 -9.97 2.35 -4.17
CA GLY A 124 -9.69 0.92 -4.17
C GLY A 124 -8.73 0.53 -3.03
N VAL A 125 -7.63 1.28 -2.89
CA VAL A 125 -6.68 1.09 -1.80
C VAL A 125 -7.34 1.33 -0.44
N GLU A 126 -8.05 2.45 -0.28
CA GLU A 126 -8.76 2.84 0.94
C GLU A 126 -9.69 1.73 1.43
N LYS A 127 -10.51 1.17 0.54
CA LYS A 127 -11.38 0.03 0.89
C LYS A 127 -10.60 -1.17 1.40
N ASN A 128 -9.48 -1.52 0.76
CA ASN A 128 -8.67 -2.68 1.16
C ASN A 128 -7.97 -2.49 2.51
N VAL A 129 -7.65 -1.25 2.89
CA VAL A 129 -7.08 -0.94 4.21
C VAL A 129 -8.15 -0.79 5.28
N MET A 130 -9.35 -0.29 4.95
CA MET A 130 -10.47 -0.13 5.88
C MET A 130 -11.17 -1.43 6.26
N VAL A 131 -11.21 -2.41 5.35
CA VAL A 131 -11.79 -3.74 5.62
C VAL A 131 -11.10 -4.45 6.81
N VAL A 132 -9.96 -3.94 7.26
CA VAL A 132 -9.17 -4.44 8.40
C VAL A 132 -9.28 -3.52 9.64
N SER A 133 -9.95 -2.36 9.56
CA SER A 133 -9.82 -1.29 10.58
C SER A 133 -10.83 -1.29 11.73
N CYS A 134 -11.77 -2.23 11.82
CA CYS A 134 -12.72 -2.27 12.95
C CYS A 134 -12.33 -3.30 14.01
N VAL A 135 -11.62 -2.81 15.03
CA VAL A 135 -11.95 -3.08 16.44
C VAL A 135 -11.80 -1.78 17.20
N CYS A 136 -12.92 -1.12 17.48
CA CYS A 136 -13.00 -0.27 18.66
C CYS A 136 -12.93 -1.21 19.87
N PRO A 137 -12.13 -0.94 20.91
CA PRO A 137 -12.40 -1.56 22.20
C PRO A 137 -13.80 -1.09 22.60
N SER A 138 -14.75 -2.02 22.76
CA SER A 138 -15.87 -1.76 23.66
C SER A 138 -15.22 -1.44 25.00
N SER A 139 -15.34 -0.19 25.44
CA SER A 139 -15.13 0.13 26.84
C SER A 139 -16.18 -0.64 27.63
N GLU A 140 -15.75 -1.72 28.26
CA GLU A 140 -16.40 -2.32 29.44
C GLU A 140 -15.35 -2.43 30.54
#